data_AF-A0A443IBB0-F1
#
_entry.id   AF-A0A443IBB0-F1
#
_cell.length_a   1.000
_cell.length_b   1.000
_cell.length_c   1.000
_cell.angle_alpha   90.00
_cell.angle_beta   90.00
_cell.angle_gamma   90.00
#
_symmetry.space_group_name_H-M   'P 1'
#
loop_
_entity.id
_entity.type
_entity.pdbx_description
1 polymer ?
#
loop_
_entity_poly.entity_id
_entity_poly.type
_entity_poly.pdbx_seq_one_letter_code
_entity_poly.pdbx_strand_id
1 'polypeptide(L)'
;MYLTSIQHEGYYGFPQYDPLSQISFMLLEEVLNQEQNAKAYTDFYQQHLQAIQQKTATVSTKPRVFIEPAAGVGSADDACCFTHAHNGWGGLVEATEATDIGSQLLVGATGYINIEKIISMKPDFYVMTGSKRAAKAMR
;
A
#
# COMPACT_ATOMS: atom_id res chain seq x y z
N MET A 1 31.97 8.33 21.29
CA MET A 1 31.15 7.71 20.23
C MET A 1 29.92 8.58 20.08
N TYR A 2 30.05 9.68 19.33
CA TYR A 2 29.02 10.70 19.21
C TYR A 2 28.06 10.29 18.10
N LEU A 3 26.82 9.97 18.47
CA LEU A 3 25.69 10.02 17.55
C LEU A 3 25.42 11.50 17.28
N THR A 4 26.08 12.08 16.28
CA THR A 4 25.75 13.41 15.79
C THR A 4 24.43 13.34 15.03
N SER A 5 23.41 13.92 15.66
CA SER A 5 22.26 14.60 15.05
C SER A 5 22.16 14.49 13.52
N ILE A 6 21.28 13.61 13.05
CA ILE A 6 20.71 13.70 11.71
C ILE A 6 19.89 15.00 11.70
N GLN A 7 20.40 16.04 11.05
CA GLN A 7 19.68 17.30 10.87
C GLN A 7 18.46 17.04 9.95
N HIS A 8 17.30 16.92 10.57
CA HIS A 8 15.97 16.76 9.97
C HIS A 8 15.42 18.07 9.35
N GLU A 9 16.23 18.85 8.63
CA GLU A 9 15.77 20.15 8.07
C GLU A 9 15.31 20.10 6.60
N GLY A 10 15.09 18.91 6.02
CA GLY A 10 14.67 18.78 4.60
C GLY A 10 13.42 17.94 4.32
N TYR A 11 12.77 17.34 5.33
CA TYR A 11 11.85 16.20 5.12
C TYR A 11 10.35 16.56 5.07
N TYR A 12 9.97 17.82 4.85
CA TYR A 12 8.58 18.27 4.84
C TYR A 12 7.88 18.20 3.47
N GLY A 13 8.29 17.28 2.58
CA GLY A 13 7.78 17.22 1.20
C GLY A 13 7.18 15.89 0.73
N PHE A 14 7.09 14.87 1.58
CA PHE A 14 6.69 13.52 1.13
C PHE A 14 5.17 13.33 1.14
N PRO A 15 4.57 12.76 0.06
CA PRO A 15 3.16 12.37 0.07
C PRO A 15 2.89 11.38 1.20
N GLN A 16 1.80 11.60 1.93
CA GLN A 16 1.41 10.87 3.15
C GLN A 16 1.19 9.36 2.95
N TYR A 17 1.09 8.89 1.71
CA TYR A 17 0.58 7.56 1.39
C TYR A 17 1.62 6.42 1.39
N ASP A 18 2.93 6.70 1.41
CA ASP A 18 3.95 5.65 1.59
C ASP A 18 5.30 6.18 2.13
N PRO A 19 5.35 6.62 3.40
CA PRO A 19 6.59 7.08 4.03
C PRO A 19 7.57 5.93 4.35
N LEU A 20 7.08 4.69 4.46
CA LEU A 20 7.87 3.55 4.93
C LEU A 20 8.82 3.02 3.86
N SER A 21 8.44 3.04 2.58
CA SER A 21 9.34 2.62 1.50
C SER A 21 10.54 3.56 1.37
N GLN A 22 10.32 4.87 1.44
CA GLN A 22 11.37 5.89 1.31
C GLN A 22 12.41 5.79 2.44
N ILE A 23 11.95 5.68 3.69
CA ILE A 23 12.84 5.51 4.85
C ILE A 23 13.66 4.21 4.73
N SER A 24 13.05 3.13 4.25
CA SER A 24 13.74 1.86 4.05
C SER A 24 14.85 1.97 3.00
N PHE A 25 14.59 2.65 1.87
CA PHE A 25 15.59 2.88 0.82
C PHE A 25 16.73 3.80 1.27
N MET A 26 16.44 4.84 2.06
CA MET A 26 17.46 5.70 2.66
C MET A 26 18.37 4.95 3.63
N LEU A 27 17.83 4.03 4.42
CA LEU A 27 18.66 3.20 5.29
C LEU A 27 19.53 2.23 4.49
N LEU A 28 18.99 1.63 3.42
CA LEU A 28 19.75 0.76 2.53
C LEU A 28 20.88 1.51 1.82
N GLU A 29 20.66 2.76 1.45
CA GLU A 29 21.68 3.66 0.90
C GLU A 29 22.88 3.79 1.82
N GLU A 30 22.66 4.11 3.09
CA GLU A 30 23.72 4.32 4.08
C GLU A 30 24.49 3.03 4.36
N VAL A 31 23.79 1.91 4.49
CA VAL A 31 24.40 0.61 4.81
C VAL A 31 25.17 0.03 3.62
N LEU A 32 24.74 0.30 2.39
CA LEU A 32 25.33 -0.25 1.17
C LEU A 32 26.28 0.71 0.45
N ASN A 33 26.37 1.98 0.89
CA ASN A 33 27.14 3.05 0.24
C ASN A 33 26.72 3.21 -1.24
N GLN A 34 25.41 3.39 -1.45
CA GLN A 34 24.74 3.42 -2.77
C GLN A 34 23.87 4.67 -2.98
N GLU A 35 24.36 5.83 -2.54
CA GLU A 35 23.63 7.10 -2.49
C GLU A 35 23.05 7.52 -3.84
N GLN A 36 23.85 7.41 -4.90
CA GLN A 36 23.41 7.80 -6.24
C GLN A 36 22.27 6.90 -6.75
N ASN A 37 22.34 5.60 -6.47
CA ASN A 37 21.33 4.64 -6.90
C ASN A 37 20.03 4.81 -6.12
N ALA A 38 20.13 5.02 -4.82
CA ALA A 38 18.98 5.29 -3.97
C ALA A 38 18.28 6.58 -4.37
N LYS A 39 19.04 7.66 -4.59
CA LYS A 39 18.49 8.92 -5.12
C LYS A 39 17.79 8.73 -6.47
N ALA A 40 18.41 8.02 -7.40
CA ALA A 40 17.80 7.78 -8.71
C ALA A 40 16.47 7.01 -8.59
N TYR A 41 16.40 6.03 -7.69
CA TYR A 41 15.18 5.27 -7.44
C TYR A 41 14.10 6.10 -6.74
N THR A 42 14.44 6.86 -5.69
CA THR A 42 13.48 7.66 -4.94
C THR A 42 12.92 8.81 -5.78
N ASP A 43 13.75 9.48 -6.58
CA ASP A 43 13.31 10.49 -7.55
C ASP A 43 12.33 9.89 -8.56
N PHE A 44 12.66 8.72 -9.13
CA PHE A 44 11.78 7.99 -10.05
C PHE A 44 10.44 7.67 -9.38
N TYR A 45 10.46 7.06 -8.20
CA TYR A 45 9.25 6.68 -7.47
C TYR A 45 8.35 7.89 -7.20
N GLN A 46 8.94 8.98 -6.67
CA GLN A 46 8.20 10.19 -6.32
C GLN A 46 7.60 10.86 -7.56
N GLN A 47 8.36 10.98 -8.65
CA GLN A 47 7.86 11.55 -9.90
C GLN A 47 6.62 10.79 -10.40
N HIS A 48 6.68 9.46 -10.38
CA HIS A 48 5.57 8.63 -10.83
C HIS A 48 4.36 8.69 -9.89
N LEU A 49 4.58 8.64 -8.57
CA LEU A 49 3.51 8.75 -7.59
C LEU A 49 2.81 10.11 -7.68
N GLN A 50 3.57 11.21 -7.76
CA GLN A 50 3.02 12.56 -7.92
C GLN A 50 2.21 12.68 -9.22
N ALA A 51 2.70 12.12 -10.33
CA ALA A 51 1.98 12.15 -11.59
C ALA A 51 0.64 11.39 -11.52
N ILE A 52 0.57 10.30 -10.75
CA ILE A 52 -0.69 9.58 -10.48
C ILE A 52 -1.60 10.45 -9.62
N GLN A 53 -1.10 10.98 -8.50
CA GLN A 53 -1.86 11.80 -7.55
C GLN A 53 -2.42 13.07 -8.20
N GLN A 54 -1.64 13.75 -9.04
CA GLN A 54 -2.10 14.92 -9.79
C GLN A 54 -3.29 14.58 -10.70
N LYS A 55 -3.25 13.42 -11.36
CA LYS A 55 -4.36 12.96 -12.21
C LYS A 55 -5.57 12.61 -11.36
N THR A 56 -5.38 11.81 -10.31
CA THR A 56 -6.49 11.33 -9.47
C THR A 56 -7.12 12.43 -8.62
N ALA A 57 -6.38 13.49 -8.27
CA ALA A 57 -6.90 14.66 -7.58
C ALA A 57 -8.03 15.35 -8.37
N THR A 58 -7.97 15.33 -9.71
CA THR A 58 -9.00 15.92 -10.58
C THR A 58 -10.27 15.06 -10.71
N VAL A 59 -10.23 13.80 -10.26
CA VAL A 59 -11.38 12.90 -10.30
C VAL A 59 -12.33 13.26 -9.15
N SER A 60 -13.56 13.67 -9.51
CA SER A 60 -14.58 14.10 -8.55
C SER A 60 -15.16 12.94 -7.72
N THR A 61 -15.32 11.77 -8.34
CA THR A 61 -15.89 10.59 -7.68
C THR A 61 -14.76 9.70 -7.20
N LYS A 62 -14.53 9.67 -5.89
CA LYS A 62 -13.57 8.74 -5.27
C LYS A 62 -14.23 7.37 -5.11
N PRO A 63 -13.81 6.35 -5.86
CA PRO A 63 -14.48 5.06 -5.79
C PRO A 63 -14.17 4.35 -4.47
N ARG A 64 -15.14 3.55 -4.00
CA ARG A 64 -14.95 2.62 -2.90
C ARG A 64 -14.34 1.33 -3.44
N VAL A 65 -13.19 0.94 -2.91
CA VAL A 65 -12.43 -0.22 -3.38
C VAL A 65 -12.31 -1.23 -2.24
N PHE A 66 -12.49 -2.51 -2.56
CA PHE A 66 -12.00 -3.60 -1.73
C PHE A 66 -10.84 -4.28 -2.45
N ILE A 67 -9.71 -4.42 -1.76
CA ILE A 67 -8.51 -5.06 -2.28
C ILE A 67 -8.27 -6.38 -1.54
N GLU A 68 -8.22 -7.49 -2.26
CA GLU A 68 -7.99 -8.83 -1.72
C GLU A 68 -6.61 -9.34 -2.17
N PRO A 69 -5.58 -9.24 -1.31
CA PRO A 69 -4.27 -9.76 -1.62
C PRO A 69 -4.23 -11.28 -1.62
N ALA A 70 -3.59 -11.87 -2.63
CA ALA A 70 -3.50 -13.33 -2.79
C ALA A 70 -4.88 -14.01 -2.73
N ALA A 71 -5.86 -13.42 -3.40
CA ALA A 71 -7.23 -13.89 -3.42
C ALA A 71 -7.31 -15.37 -3.86
N GLY A 72 -8.14 -16.16 -3.17
CA GLY A 72 -8.29 -17.59 -3.41
C GLY A 72 -7.10 -18.46 -2.94
N VAL A 73 -6.03 -17.88 -2.39
CA VAL A 73 -4.95 -18.61 -1.73
C VAL A 73 -5.29 -18.69 -0.24
N GLY A 74 -6.28 -19.51 0.11
CA GLY A 74 -6.75 -19.65 1.49
C GLY A 74 -5.64 -20.16 2.42
N SER A 75 -5.31 -19.41 3.48
CA SER A 75 -4.47 -19.87 4.60
C SER A 75 -5.27 -20.35 5.81
N ALA A 76 -6.60 -20.16 5.79
CA ALA A 76 -7.54 -20.68 6.77
C ALA A 76 -8.78 -21.15 6.01
N ASP A 77 -9.11 -22.45 6.08
CA ASP A 77 -10.43 -23.04 5.85
C ASP A 77 -11.38 -22.33 4.85
N ASP A 78 -10.95 -22.11 3.60
CA ASP A 78 -11.72 -21.40 2.55
C ASP A 78 -12.17 -19.96 2.90
N ALA A 79 -11.54 -19.34 3.89
CA ALA A 79 -11.81 -17.98 4.31
C ALA A 79 -11.29 -16.97 3.28
N CYS A 80 -12.21 -16.48 2.45
CA CYS A 80 -12.21 -15.07 2.05
C CYS A 80 -12.41 -14.21 3.32
N CYS A 81 -11.96 -12.97 3.42
CA CYS A 81 -11.33 -12.11 2.44
C CYS A 81 -10.22 -11.34 3.17
N PHE A 82 -8.98 -11.82 3.03
CA PHE A 82 -7.83 -11.15 3.61
C PHE A 82 -7.64 -9.79 2.93
N THR A 83 -7.38 -8.74 3.70
CA THR A 83 -7.12 -7.41 3.17
C THR A 83 -6.14 -6.62 4.04
N HIS A 84 -5.68 -5.50 3.51
CA HIS A 84 -4.84 -4.53 4.23
C HIS A 84 -5.66 -3.29 4.56
N ALA A 85 -5.29 -2.58 5.62
CA ALA A 85 -5.80 -1.25 5.93
C ALA A 85 -4.91 -0.19 5.24
N HIS A 86 -4.51 0.86 5.97
CA HIS A 86 -3.68 1.99 5.51
C HIS A 86 -2.23 1.63 5.11
N ASN A 87 -1.93 0.38 4.75
CA ASN A 87 -0.57 -0.10 4.43
C ASN A 87 -0.57 -1.08 3.26
N GLY A 88 0.60 -1.29 2.65
CA GLY A 88 0.75 -2.20 1.51
C GLY A 88 -0.29 -1.90 0.42
N TRP A 89 -1.09 -2.90 0.04
CA TRP A 89 -2.12 -2.75 -0.99
C TRP A 89 -3.22 -1.72 -0.68
N GLY A 90 -3.69 -1.60 0.57
CA GLY A 90 -4.71 -0.61 0.92
C GLY A 90 -4.14 0.81 0.91
N GLY A 91 -2.90 0.99 1.36
CA GLY A 91 -2.17 2.26 1.18
C GLY A 91 -2.01 2.68 -0.29
N LEU A 92 -1.77 1.72 -1.19
CA LEU A 92 -1.72 2.00 -2.64
C LEU A 92 -3.09 2.41 -3.21
N VAL A 93 -4.18 1.83 -2.72
CA VAL A 93 -5.54 2.26 -3.08
C VAL A 93 -5.75 3.71 -2.63
N GLU A 94 -5.44 4.02 -1.38
CA GLU A 94 -5.60 5.36 -0.82
C GLU A 94 -4.70 6.39 -1.52
N ALA A 95 -3.51 6.00 -1.97
CA ALA A 95 -2.61 6.85 -2.75
C ALA A 95 -3.22 7.35 -4.07
N THR A 96 -4.26 6.67 -4.58
CA THR A 96 -5.03 7.09 -5.75
C THR A 96 -6.24 7.95 -5.42
N GLU A 97 -6.37 8.40 -4.16
CA GLU A 97 -7.54 9.09 -3.61
C GLU A 97 -8.82 8.22 -3.54
N ALA A 98 -8.72 6.93 -3.84
CA ALA A 98 -9.83 5.99 -3.68
C ALA A 98 -10.07 5.69 -2.18
N THR A 99 -11.30 5.34 -1.85
CA THR A 99 -11.66 4.95 -0.48
C THR A 99 -11.50 3.44 -0.32
N ASP A 100 -10.51 3.01 0.47
CA ASP A 100 -10.34 1.61 0.80
C ASP A 100 -11.36 1.14 1.86
N ILE A 101 -11.96 -0.03 1.65
CA ILE A 101 -12.88 -0.66 2.62
C ILE A 101 -12.10 -1.26 3.79
N GLY A 102 -10.91 -1.82 3.55
CA GLY A 102 -10.06 -2.41 4.58
C GLY A 102 -9.75 -1.39 5.67
N SER A 103 -9.28 -0.22 5.27
CA SER A 103 -9.01 0.95 6.11
C SER A 103 -10.19 1.45 6.94
N GLN A 104 -11.43 1.26 6.48
CA GLN A 104 -12.62 1.68 7.24
C GLN A 104 -13.01 0.70 8.34
N LEU A 105 -12.65 -0.57 8.20
CA LEU A 105 -13.18 -1.66 9.03
C LEU A 105 -12.13 -2.30 9.93
N LEU A 106 -10.88 -2.33 9.50
CA LEU A 106 -9.79 -2.94 10.25
C LEU A 106 -9.20 -1.95 11.25
N VAL A 107 -9.04 -2.39 12.49
CA VAL A 107 -8.30 -1.63 13.53
C VAL A 107 -6.79 -1.84 13.39
N GLY A 108 -6.38 -3.01 12.91
CA GLY A 108 -4.99 -3.35 12.64
C GLY A 108 -4.61 -3.18 11.17
N ALA A 109 -3.32 -3.34 10.87
CA ALA A 109 -2.79 -3.19 9.51
C ALA A 109 -3.36 -4.21 8.51
N THR A 110 -3.73 -5.42 8.95
CA THR A 110 -4.29 -6.45 8.08
C THR A 110 -5.31 -7.27 8.83
N GLY A 111 -6.20 -7.94 8.10
CA GLY A 111 -7.21 -8.80 8.68
C GLY A 111 -8.13 -9.40 7.64
N TYR A 112 -9.11 -10.16 8.13
CA TYR A 112 -10.16 -10.74 7.30
C TYR A 112 -11.45 -9.97 7.52
N ILE A 113 -12.18 -9.70 6.43
CA ILE A 113 -13.51 -9.09 6.47
C ILE A 113 -14.50 -10.10 5.90
N ASN A 114 -15.63 -10.30 6.60
CA ASN A 114 -16.70 -11.18 6.14
C ASN A 114 -17.20 -10.74 4.75
N ILE A 115 -17.39 -11.69 3.85
CA ILE A 115 -17.80 -11.41 2.46
C ILE A 115 -19.17 -10.72 2.39
N GLU A 116 -20.12 -11.06 3.27
CA GLU A 116 -21.43 -10.42 3.34
C GLU A 116 -21.30 -8.94 3.71
N LYS A 117 -20.32 -8.60 4.55
CA LYS A 117 -20.04 -7.21 4.91
C LYS A 117 -19.52 -6.45 3.68
N ILE A 118 -18.61 -7.04 2.92
CA ILE A 118 -18.08 -6.44 1.68
C ILE A 118 -19.21 -6.22 0.67
N ILE A 119 -20.04 -7.23 0.42
CA ILE A 119 -21.22 -7.14 -0.46
C ILE A 119 -22.16 -6.02 0.00
N SER A 120 -22.45 -5.93 1.30
CA SER A 120 -23.34 -4.90 1.86
C SER A 120 -22.79 -3.47 1.67
N MET A 121 -21.45 -3.33 1.65
CA MET A 121 -20.77 -2.05 1.44
C MET A 121 -20.71 -1.64 -0.03
N LYS A 122 -21.07 -2.52 -0.98
CA LYS A 122 -21.16 -2.22 -2.41
C LYS A 122 -19.90 -1.49 -2.92
N PRO A 123 -18.73 -2.15 -2.94
CA PRO A 123 -17.55 -1.55 -3.57
C PRO A 123 -17.84 -1.24 -5.04
N ASP A 124 -17.34 -0.12 -5.53
CA ASP A 124 -17.32 0.19 -6.95
C ASP A 124 -16.33 -0.73 -7.69
N PHE A 125 -15.23 -1.10 -7.01
CA PHE A 125 -14.24 -2.05 -7.53
C PHE A 125 -13.84 -3.08 -6.48
N TYR A 126 -13.80 -4.34 -6.91
CA TYR A 126 -13.21 -5.46 -6.17
C TYR A 126 -11.92 -5.86 -6.89
N VAL A 127 -10.77 -5.66 -6.27
CA VAL A 127 -9.47 -5.92 -6.87
C VAL A 127 -8.87 -7.16 -6.22
N MET A 128 -8.53 -8.15 -7.04
CA MET A 128 -7.89 -9.39 -6.60
C MET A 128 -6.44 -9.40 -7.06
N THR A 129 -5.50 -9.59 -6.13
CA THR A 129 -4.09 -9.81 -6.50
C THR A 129 -3.74 -11.28 -6.39
N GLY A 130 -2.81 -11.74 -7.23
CA GLY A 130 -2.33 -13.11 -7.24
C GLY A 130 -0.80 -13.17 -7.16
N SER A 131 -0.27 -14.34 -6.81
CA SER A 131 1.16 -14.61 -6.89
C SER A 131 1.40 -15.98 -7.53
N LYS A 132 2.58 -16.17 -8.12
CA LYS A 132 3.00 -17.48 -8.66
C LYS A 132 3.25 -18.54 -7.58
N ARG A 133 3.06 -18.24 -6.29
CA ARG A 133 3.18 -19.26 -5.23
C ARG A 133 2.12 -20.32 -5.50
N ALA A 134 2.52 -21.59 -5.53
CA ALA A 134 1.58 -22.68 -5.73
C ALA A 134 0.48 -22.56 -4.67
N ALA A 135 -0.75 -22.24 -5.11
CA ALA A 135 -1.92 -22.52 -4.31
C ALA A 135 -1.86 -24.02 -4.01
N LYS A 136 -2.04 -24.41 -2.75
CA LYS A 136 -2.30 -25.82 -2.44
C LYS A 136 -3.52 -26.17 -3.29
N ALA A 137 -3.32 -27.02 -4.30
CA ALA A 137 -4.33 -27.31 -5.30
C ALA A 137 -5.65 -27.60 -4.60
N MET A 138 -6.68 -26.80 -4.89
CA MET A 138 -8.05 -27.13 -4.54
C MET A 138 -8.33 -28.50 -5.17
N ARG A 139 -8.45 -29.53 -4.32
CA ARG A 139 -8.89 -30.87 -4.71
C ARG A 139 -10.39 -30.96 -4.55
#